data_AF-A0AAW6E719-F1
#
_entry.id   AF-A0AAW6E719-F1
#
_cell.length_a   1.000
_cell.length_b   1.000
_cell.length_c   1.000
_cell.angle_alpha   90.00
_cell.angle_beta   90.00
_cell.angle_gamma   90.00
#
_symmetry.space_group_name_H-M   'P 1'
#
loop_
_entity.id
_entity.type
_entity.pdbx_description
1 polymer ?
#
loop_
_entity_poly.entity_id
_entity_poly.type
_entity_poly.pdbx_seq_one_letter_code
_entity_poly.pdbx_strand_id
1 'polypeptide(L)'
;MDIKKIINNFVEAHTDEIEAALRSALSEEKSINEIKAGDHFEYKGIEWVCLDVGNKTAFAVTAKVIANMPFNDEYKDGCNNWRTSSLRKWLNSEFLDNNFDKGALLANFSTLTADNGDDKYGAVKDYVTLIDCDQYRRYRKFMPKYDDWVWTLTPRSCTAGYAGGVRGIDPSGELSDFSAHSTSGVAPACLFNLNYLSSCWQAHIITHK
;
A
#
# COMPACT_ATOMS: atom_id res chain seq x y z
N MET A 1 -43.52 -7.23 -36.36
CA MET A 1 -42.33 -6.36 -36.34
C MET A 1 -41.27 -7.08 -35.53
N ASP A 2 -40.14 -7.42 -36.15
CA ASP A 2 -39.13 -8.27 -35.51
C ASP A 2 -38.19 -7.41 -34.65
N ILE A 3 -38.43 -7.42 -33.34
CA ILE A 3 -37.70 -6.61 -32.35
C ILE A 3 -36.19 -6.91 -32.41
N LYS A 4 -35.79 -8.15 -32.71
CA LYS A 4 -34.36 -8.49 -32.88
C LYS A 4 -33.71 -7.74 -34.03
N LYS A 5 -34.42 -7.59 -35.14
CA LYS A 5 -33.91 -6.90 -36.33
C LYS A 5 -33.72 -5.39 -36.06
N ILE A 6 -34.61 -4.79 -35.27
CA ILE A 6 -34.50 -3.39 -34.87
C ILE A 6 -33.31 -3.18 -33.94
N ILE A 7 -33.13 -4.06 -32.95
CA ILE A 7 -31.99 -3.99 -32.02
C ILE A 7 -30.67 -4.13 -32.78
N ASN A 8 -30.55 -5.12 -33.68
CA ASN A 8 -29.32 -5.31 -34.45
C ASN A 8 -29.00 -4.12 -35.35
N ASN A 9 -29.99 -3.59 -36.09
CA ASN A 9 -29.78 -2.42 -36.93
C ASN A 9 -29.37 -1.18 -36.12
N PHE A 10 -29.91 -1.01 -34.90
CA PHE A 10 -29.52 0.08 -34.02
C PHE A 10 -28.08 -0.09 -33.52
N VAL A 11 -27.69 -1.29 -33.10
CA VAL A 11 -26.32 -1.57 -32.67
C VAL A 11 -25.35 -1.36 -33.83
N GLU A 12 -25.61 -1.95 -35.00
CA GLU A 12 -24.75 -1.80 -36.19
C GLU A 12 -24.58 -0.34 -36.62
N ALA A 13 -25.65 0.46 -36.57
CA ALA A 13 -25.61 1.88 -36.95
C ALA A 13 -24.76 2.75 -36.01
N HIS A 14 -24.52 2.32 -34.76
CA HIS A 14 -23.76 3.08 -33.76
C HIS A 14 -22.46 2.37 -33.33
N THR A 15 -22.12 1.22 -33.93
CA THR A 15 -20.90 0.47 -33.58
C THR A 15 -19.65 1.34 -33.68
N ASP A 16 -19.51 2.10 -34.78
CA ASP A 16 -18.34 2.94 -35.03
C ASP A 16 -18.24 4.10 -34.01
N GLU A 17 -19.37 4.68 -33.61
CA GLU A 17 -19.42 5.74 -32.58
C GLU A 17 -19.07 5.19 -31.19
N ILE A 18 -19.59 4.01 -30.85
CA ILE A 18 -19.26 3.30 -29.60
C ILE A 18 -17.78 2.93 -29.59
N GLU A 19 -17.25 2.41 -30.70
CA GLU A 19 -15.84 2.03 -30.81
C GLU A 19 -14.93 3.25 -30.74
N ALA A 20 -15.28 4.36 -31.39
CA ALA A 20 -14.54 5.62 -31.31
C ALA A 20 -14.55 6.19 -29.89
N ALA A 21 -15.71 6.19 -29.21
CA ALA A 21 -15.83 6.64 -27.83
C ALA A 21 -15.00 5.77 -26.86
N LEU A 22 -15.02 4.44 -27.03
CA LEU A 22 -14.20 3.51 -26.26
C LEU A 22 -12.70 3.73 -26.52
N ARG A 23 -12.28 3.86 -27.79
CA ARG A 23 -10.89 4.13 -28.14
C ARG A 23 -10.41 5.46 -27.59
N SER A 24 -11.24 6.50 -27.65
CA SER A 24 -10.94 7.81 -27.09
C SER A 24 -10.77 7.74 -25.58
N ALA A 25 -11.74 7.14 -24.88
CA ALA A 25 -11.68 6.97 -23.42
C ALA A 25 -10.45 6.16 -22.97
N LEU A 26 -10.12 5.08 -23.69
CA LEU A 26 -8.94 4.26 -23.42
C LEU A 26 -7.61 4.92 -23.82
N SER A 27 -7.62 5.89 -24.74
CA SER A 27 -6.41 6.59 -25.18
C SER A 27 -5.96 7.71 -24.23
N GLU A 28 -6.86 8.20 -23.37
CA GLU A 28 -6.56 9.23 -22.38
C GLU A 28 -6.12 8.67 -21.02
N GLU A 29 -6.39 7.39 -20.75
CA GLU A 29 -5.96 6.73 -19.53
C GLU A 29 -4.48 6.34 -19.60
N LYS A 30 -3.68 6.94 -18.72
CA LYS A 30 -2.28 6.56 -18.56
C LYS A 30 -2.19 5.10 -18.11
N SER A 31 -1.51 4.27 -18.90
CA SER A 31 -1.33 2.86 -18.57
C SER A 31 -0.60 2.71 -17.23
N ILE A 32 -1.04 1.77 -16.39
CA ILE A 32 -0.36 1.45 -15.12
C ILE A 32 1.10 1.01 -15.31
N ASN A 33 1.48 0.56 -16.52
CA ASN A 33 2.88 0.27 -16.87
C ASN A 33 3.77 1.51 -16.98
N GLU A 34 3.17 2.70 -17.10
CA GLU A 34 3.86 3.99 -17.19
C GLU A 34 3.90 4.73 -15.86
N ILE A 35 3.52 4.04 -14.77
CA ILE A 35 3.54 4.59 -13.42
C ILE A 35 4.94 5.08 -13.05
N LYS A 36 4.99 6.22 -12.37
CA LYS A 36 6.21 6.86 -11.87
C LYS A 36 6.09 7.05 -10.37
N ALA A 37 7.23 7.16 -9.70
CA ALA A 37 7.23 7.55 -8.29
C ALA A 37 6.57 8.94 -8.13
N GLY A 38 5.64 9.03 -7.18
CA GLY A 38 4.74 10.17 -6.96
C GLY A 38 3.37 10.04 -7.64
N ASP A 39 3.20 9.12 -8.61
CA ASP A 39 1.88 8.88 -9.20
C ASP A 39 0.95 8.20 -8.19
N HIS A 40 -0.32 8.60 -8.23
CA HIS A 40 -1.39 7.91 -7.53
C HIS A 40 -2.04 6.88 -8.46
N PHE A 41 -2.45 5.74 -7.91
CA PHE A 41 -3.23 4.74 -8.62
C PHE A 41 -4.25 4.09 -7.71
N GLU A 42 -5.35 3.63 -8.28
CA GLU A 42 -6.34 2.83 -7.56
C GLU A 42 -6.08 1.34 -7.82
N TYR A 43 -6.25 0.52 -6.79
CA TYR A 43 -6.43 -0.92 -6.93
C TYR A 43 -7.54 -1.41 -5.99
N LYS A 44 -8.59 -2.01 -6.57
CA LYS A 44 -9.77 -2.54 -5.85
C LYS A 44 -10.38 -1.54 -4.85
N GLY A 45 -10.50 -0.28 -5.26
CA GLY A 45 -11.08 0.80 -4.45
C GLY A 45 -10.17 1.36 -3.34
N ILE A 46 -8.92 0.92 -3.28
CA ILE A 46 -7.90 1.52 -2.41
C ILE A 46 -6.98 2.38 -3.26
N GLU A 47 -6.79 3.61 -2.81
CA GLU A 47 -5.86 4.54 -3.42
C GLU A 47 -4.44 4.35 -2.85
N TRP A 48 -3.46 4.30 -3.76
CA TRP A 48 -2.05 4.06 -3.48
C TRP A 48 -1.19 5.17 -4.09
N VAL A 49 -0.10 5.50 -3.41
CA VAL A 49 0.95 6.40 -3.90
C VAL A 49 2.19 5.60 -4.20
N CYS A 50 2.65 5.63 -5.46
CA CYS A 50 3.87 4.96 -5.87
C CYS A 50 5.09 5.68 -5.27
N LEU A 51 5.88 4.97 -4.47
CA LEU A 51 7.09 5.49 -3.85
C LEU A 51 8.34 5.19 -4.69
N ASP A 52 8.35 4.04 -5.38
CA ASP A 52 9.46 3.59 -6.20
C ASP A 52 8.99 2.65 -7.32
N VAL A 53 9.72 2.65 -8.44
CA VAL A 53 9.42 1.79 -9.60
C VAL A 53 10.65 0.97 -9.93
N GLY A 54 10.47 -0.36 -9.93
CA GLY A 54 11.48 -1.33 -10.31
C GLY A 54 11.15 -2.01 -11.63
N ASN A 55 11.89 -3.06 -11.97
CA ASN A 55 11.62 -3.86 -13.16
C ASN A 55 10.29 -4.61 -13.00
N LYS A 56 9.23 -4.10 -13.64
CA LYS A 56 7.85 -4.63 -13.55
C LYS A 56 7.28 -4.66 -12.12
N THR A 57 7.75 -3.77 -11.26
CA THR A 57 7.25 -3.64 -9.89
C THR A 57 7.03 -2.20 -9.50
N ALA A 58 6.08 -1.93 -8.61
CA ALA A 58 5.91 -0.64 -7.97
C ALA A 58 5.83 -0.83 -6.45
N PHE A 59 6.70 -0.17 -5.70
CA PHE A 59 6.55 -0.08 -4.25
C PHE A 59 5.66 1.11 -3.92
N ALA A 60 4.58 0.88 -3.19
CA ALA A 60 3.56 1.90 -2.96
C ALA A 60 3.01 1.83 -1.53
N VAL A 61 2.52 2.96 -1.04
CA VAL A 61 1.86 3.12 0.28
C VAL A 61 0.43 3.58 0.07
N THR A 62 -0.50 3.22 0.95
CA THR A 62 -1.88 3.72 0.86
C THR A 62 -1.91 5.24 0.99
N ALA A 63 -2.72 5.92 0.17
CA ALA A 63 -2.82 7.38 0.20
C ALA A 63 -3.49 7.90 1.49
N LYS A 64 -4.23 7.04 2.19
CA LYS A 64 -4.91 7.32 3.46
C LYS A 64 -4.64 6.23 4.47
N VAL A 65 -4.84 6.55 5.74
CA VAL A 65 -4.89 5.57 6.83
C VAL A 65 -6.10 4.65 6.60
N ILE A 66 -5.88 3.34 6.65
CA ILE A 66 -6.94 2.34 6.41
C ILE A 66 -7.65 1.90 7.70
N ALA A 67 -6.98 2.07 8.84
CA ALA A 67 -7.44 1.67 10.16
C ALA A 67 -6.63 2.38 11.24
N ASN A 68 -7.22 2.56 12.41
CA ASN A 68 -6.54 2.98 13.63
C ASN A 68 -6.51 1.79 14.58
N MET A 69 -5.33 1.24 14.86
CA MET A 69 -5.16 0.07 15.72
C MET A 69 -3.77 0.01 16.37
N PRO A 70 -3.59 -0.74 17.46
CA PRO A 70 -2.28 -0.94 18.03
C PRO A 70 -1.35 -1.70 17.10
N PHE A 71 -0.05 -1.46 17.25
CA PHE A 71 0.97 -2.27 16.60
C PHE A 71 0.93 -3.70 17.15
N ASN A 72 0.75 -3.83 18.47
CA ASN A 72 0.52 -5.11 19.13
C ASN A 72 -0.52 -4.99 20.25
N ASP A 73 -1.51 -5.89 20.25
CA ASP A 73 -2.65 -5.87 21.18
C ASP A 73 -2.26 -6.13 22.63
N GLU A 74 -1.12 -6.79 22.85
CA GLU A 74 -0.63 -7.09 24.20
C GLU A 74 0.53 -6.16 24.57
N TYR A 75 0.41 -5.49 25.70
CA TYR A 75 1.53 -4.75 26.29
C TYR A 75 2.44 -5.68 27.08
N LYS A 76 3.62 -5.98 26.53
CA LYS A 76 4.69 -6.77 27.16
C LYS A 76 6.04 -6.40 26.57
N ASP A 77 7.12 -6.74 27.26
CA ASP A 77 8.46 -6.54 26.70
C ASP A 77 8.60 -7.29 25.36
N GLY A 78 9.13 -6.61 24.35
CA GLY A 78 9.22 -7.12 22.98
C GLY A 78 7.95 -6.94 22.14
N CYS A 79 6.91 -6.25 22.64
CA CYS A 79 5.69 -5.99 21.86
C CYS A 79 5.91 -5.08 20.64
N ASN A 80 7.06 -4.42 20.55
CA ASN A 80 7.48 -3.66 19.36
C ASN A 80 8.06 -4.52 18.22
N ASN A 81 8.10 -5.84 18.37
CA ASN A 81 8.63 -6.74 17.34
C ASN A 81 7.58 -7.00 16.24
N TRP A 82 7.78 -6.39 15.07
CA TRP A 82 6.91 -6.58 13.89
C TRP A 82 6.65 -8.06 13.57
N ARG A 83 7.67 -8.92 13.68
CA ARG A 83 7.55 -10.36 13.34
C ARG A 83 6.39 -11.03 14.06
N THR A 84 6.16 -10.67 15.31
CA THR A 84 5.19 -11.30 16.21
C THR A 84 3.98 -10.42 16.49
N SER A 85 3.86 -9.27 15.83
CA SER A 85 2.83 -8.28 16.14
C SER A 85 1.44 -8.70 15.65
N SER A 86 0.39 -8.32 16.40
CA SER A 86 -0.99 -8.53 15.97
C SER A 86 -1.30 -7.78 14.67
N LEU A 87 -0.76 -6.58 14.50
CA LEU A 87 -0.92 -5.79 13.28
C LEU A 87 -0.38 -6.49 12.04
N ARG A 88 0.83 -7.08 12.11
CA ARG A 88 1.40 -7.85 10.98
C ARG A 88 0.51 -9.03 10.60
N LYS A 89 0.00 -9.73 11.61
CA LYS A 89 -0.91 -10.87 11.43
C LYS A 89 -2.18 -10.43 10.71
N TRP A 90 -2.82 -9.34 11.15
CA TRP A 90 -4.02 -8.81 10.51
C TRP A 90 -3.74 -8.36 9.05
N LEU A 91 -2.64 -7.63 8.82
CA LEU A 91 -2.25 -7.16 7.48
C LEU A 91 -1.98 -8.30 6.49
N ASN A 92 -1.37 -9.40 6.94
CA ASN A 92 -1.04 -10.56 6.08
C ASN A 92 -2.03 -11.72 6.19
N SER A 93 -3.22 -11.49 6.74
CA SER A 93 -4.34 -12.44 6.70
C SER A 93 -5.60 -11.74 6.20
N GLU A 94 -6.50 -11.31 7.09
CA GLU A 94 -7.79 -10.73 6.75
C GLU A 94 -7.67 -9.56 5.75
N PHE A 95 -6.75 -8.61 5.99
CA PHE A 95 -6.60 -7.48 5.08
C PHE A 95 -6.08 -7.93 3.69
N LEU A 96 -5.09 -8.81 3.65
CA LEU A 96 -4.55 -9.33 2.39
C LEU A 96 -5.61 -10.11 1.59
N ASP A 97 -6.30 -11.04 2.26
CA ASP A 97 -7.29 -11.94 1.64
C ASP A 97 -8.51 -11.17 1.10
N ASN A 98 -8.93 -10.11 1.79
CA ASN A 98 -10.08 -9.30 1.38
C ASN A 98 -9.76 -8.30 0.25
N ASN A 99 -8.52 -7.79 0.19
CA ASN A 99 -8.20 -6.64 -0.66
C ASN A 99 -7.28 -6.96 -1.85
N PHE A 100 -6.70 -8.16 -1.93
CA PHE A 100 -5.75 -8.49 -3.01
C PHE A 100 -6.06 -9.82 -3.67
N ASP A 101 -5.97 -9.81 -4.99
CA ASP A 101 -6.00 -11.05 -5.75
C ASP A 101 -4.64 -11.74 -5.74
N LYS A 102 -4.66 -13.06 -5.90
CA LYS A 102 -3.44 -13.84 -5.98
C LYS A 102 -2.57 -13.38 -7.17
N GLY A 103 -1.35 -12.97 -6.87
CA GLY A 103 -0.37 -12.51 -7.87
C GLY A 103 -0.29 -11.00 -8.05
N ALA A 104 -1.21 -10.23 -7.43
CA ALA A 104 -1.17 -8.77 -7.44
C ALA A 104 0.04 -8.21 -6.68
N LEU A 105 0.44 -8.88 -5.60
CA LEU A 105 1.58 -8.50 -4.77
C LEU A 105 2.73 -9.50 -4.90
N LEU A 106 3.94 -8.95 -4.86
CA LEU A 106 5.17 -9.68 -4.61
C LEU A 106 5.54 -9.52 -3.14
N ALA A 107 6.13 -10.56 -2.56
CA ALA A 107 6.55 -10.51 -1.18
C ALA A 107 7.81 -9.62 -1.03
N ASN A 108 7.72 -8.63 -0.14
CA ASN A 108 8.77 -7.69 0.20
C ASN A 108 9.61 -8.21 1.38
N PHE A 109 10.92 -7.97 1.34
CA PHE A 109 11.82 -8.28 2.45
C PHE A 109 12.12 -7.02 3.26
N SER A 110 12.02 -7.12 4.58
CA SER A 110 12.31 -6.03 5.50
C SER A 110 13.25 -6.51 6.61
N THR A 111 14.29 -5.71 6.89
CA THR A 111 15.14 -5.89 8.07
C THR A 111 14.51 -5.16 9.24
N LEU A 112 14.41 -5.84 10.39
CA LEU A 112 13.83 -5.29 11.62
C LEU A 112 14.92 -4.68 12.51
N THR A 113 15.75 -3.83 11.89
CA THR A 113 16.77 -3.07 12.62
C THR A 113 16.07 -1.98 13.41
N ALA A 114 16.34 -1.95 14.71
CA ALA A 114 15.87 -0.90 15.58
C ALA A 114 16.54 0.43 15.27
N ASP A 115 15.89 1.52 15.68
CA ASP A 115 16.39 2.88 15.45
C ASP A 115 17.72 3.15 16.18
N ASN A 116 17.99 2.45 17.29
CA ASN A 116 19.28 2.48 17.97
C ASN A 116 20.36 1.58 17.31
N GLY A 117 20.02 0.90 16.21
CA GLY A 117 20.91 0.00 15.47
C GLY A 117 20.85 -1.48 15.86
N ASP A 118 20.05 -1.89 16.85
CA ASP A 118 19.93 -3.30 17.25
C ASP A 118 19.26 -4.13 16.13
N ASP A 119 19.81 -5.30 15.79
CA ASP A 119 19.32 -6.15 14.69
C ASP A 119 18.71 -7.49 15.15
N LYS A 120 18.51 -7.66 16.47
CA LYS A 120 18.09 -8.92 17.11
C LYS A 120 16.78 -9.51 16.57
N TYR A 121 15.88 -8.69 16.02
CA TYR A 121 14.61 -9.17 15.46
C TYR A 121 14.74 -9.75 14.05
N GLY A 122 15.90 -9.62 13.41
CA GLY A 122 16.24 -10.24 12.13
C GLY A 122 15.46 -9.67 10.95
N ALA A 123 15.16 -10.50 9.95
CA ALA A 123 14.43 -10.09 8.75
C ALA A 123 13.13 -10.87 8.53
N VAL A 124 12.13 -10.23 7.95
CA VAL A 124 10.83 -10.82 7.59
C VAL A 124 10.58 -10.71 6.11
N LYS A 125 9.62 -11.50 5.64
CA LYS A 125 9.12 -11.48 4.28
C LYS A 125 7.60 -11.40 4.35
N ASP A 126 7.04 -10.31 3.83
CA ASP A 126 5.61 -9.96 3.95
C ASP A 126 5.05 -9.54 2.59
N TYR A 127 3.77 -9.81 2.32
CA TYR A 127 3.10 -9.26 1.14
C TYR A 127 2.61 -7.84 1.42
N VAL A 128 2.10 -7.63 2.63
CA VAL A 128 1.67 -6.32 3.14
C VAL A 128 2.56 -5.97 4.33
N THR A 129 3.31 -4.87 4.21
CA THR A 129 4.20 -4.37 5.25
C THR A 129 3.80 -2.95 5.65
N LEU A 130 4.55 -2.34 6.56
CA LEU A 130 4.64 -0.90 6.68
C LEU A 130 5.93 -0.41 6.02
N ILE A 131 6.13 0.90 5.92
CA ILE A 131 7.46 1.44 5.63
C ILE A 131 8.32 1.43 6.90
N ASP A 132 9.64 1.31 6.74
CA ASP A 132 10.59 1.59 7.81
C ASP A 132 11.03 3.07 7.81
N CYS A 133 11.72 3.51 8.86
CA CYS A 133 12.19 4.90 8.99
C CYS A 133 13.13 5.35 7.86
N ASP A 134 13.94 4.45 7.30
CA ASP A 134 14.92 4.80 6.26
C ASP A 134 14.26 4.90 4.89
N GLN A 135 13.32 4.00 4.59
CA GLN A 135 12.41 4.10 3.48
C GLN A 135 11.59 5.38 3.57
N TYR A 136 11.06 5.73 4.74
CA TYR A 136 10.34 6.99 4.94
C TYR A 136 11.21 8.19 4.58
N ARG A 137 12.44 8.26 5.10
CA ARG A 137 13.39 9.36 4.78
C ARG A 137 13.71 9.40 3.28
N ARG A 138 13.93 8.24 2.65
CA ARG A 138 14.23 8.12 1.22
C ARG A 138 13.06 8.59 0.34
N TYR A 139 11.85 8.19 0.67
CA TYR A 139 10.65 8.44 -0.12
C TYR A 139 9.82 9.63 0.37
N ARG A 140 10.35 10.41 1.33
CA ARG A 140 9.66 11.50 2.02
C ARG A 140 8.94 12.50 1.11
N LYS A 141 9.50 12.77 -0.07
CA LYS A 141 8.93 13.68 -1.09
C LYS A 141 7.63 13.17 -1.71
N PHE A 142 7.38 11.86 -1.67
CA PHE A 142 6.21 11.21 -2.24
C PHE A 142 5.25 10.66 -1.18
N MET A 143 5.66 10.68 0.09
CA MET A 143 4.82 10.21 1.19
C MET A 143 3.54 11.05 1.31
N PRO A 144 2.36 10.41 1.43
CA PRO A 144 1.14 11.12 1.77
C PRO A 144 1.27 11.87 3.09
N LYS A 145 0.50 12.95 3.22
CA LYS A 145 0.29 13.61 4.51
C LYS A 145 -0.89 12.94 5.19
N TYR A 146 -0.66 12.37 6.35
CA TYR A 146 -1.70 11.77 7.17
C TYR A 146 -2.11 12.75 8.27
N ASP A 147 -3.39 12.78 8.59
CA ASP A 147 -3.92 13.64 9.65
C ASP A 147 -3.61 13.10 11.06
N ASP A 148 -3.31 11.80 11.16
CA ASP A 148 -2.95 11.08 12.37
C ASP A 148 -1.52 10.54 12.30
N TRP A 149 -0.98 10.21 13.46
CA TRP A 149 0.26 9.45 13.60
C TRP A 149 0.14 8.11 12.88
N VAL A 150 1.15 7.73 12.08
CA VAL A 150 1.16 6.43 11.40
C VAL A 150 2.32 5.56 11.83
N TRP A 151 2.05 4.25 11.98
CA TRP A 151 3.06 3.27 12.34
C TRP A 151 4.12 3.10 11.25
N THR A 152 5.37 2.92 11.66
CA THR A 152 6.41 2.25 10.85
C THR A 152 6.64 0.83 11.38
N LEU A 153 7.43 0.02 10.67
CA LEU A 153 7.89 -1.27 11.21
C LEU A 153 9.15 -1.17 12.09
N THR A 154 9.72 0.02 12.26
CA THR A 154 11.00 0.22 12.95
C THR A 154 10.81 0.23 14.46
N PRO A 155 11.34 -0.76 15.20
CA PRO A 155 11.32 -0.71 16.66
C PRO A 155 12.28 0.38 17.17
N ARG A 156 11.99 0.98 18.32
CA ARG A 156 12.91 1.93 18.97
C ARG A 156 14.20 1.25 19.45
N SER A 157 14.05 0.06 20.04
CA SER A 157 15.14 -0.77 20.57
C SER A 157 14.71 -2.23 20.66
N CYS A 158 15.66 -3.16 20.58
CA CYS A 158 15.45 -4.58 20.88
C CYS A 158 15.90 -4.96 22.31
N THR A 159 16.27 -3.99 23.13
CA THR A 159 16.81 -4.23 24.47
C THR A 159 15.71 -4.55 25.46
N ALA A 160 15.90 -5.65 26.22
CA ALA A 160 14.95 -6.08 27.24
C ALA A 160 14.66 -4.97 28.26
N GLY A 161 13.39 -4.77 28.59
CA GLY A 161 12.90 -3.67 29.43
C GLY A 161 12.70 -2.34 28.70
N TYR A 162 13.17 -2.23 27.45
CA TYR A 162 13.01 -1.05 26.58
C TYR A 162 12.37 -1.40 25.23
N ALA A 163 11.96 -2.66 25.03
CA ALA A 163 11.42 -3.18 23.78
C ALA A 163 9.89 -3.00 23.66
N GLY A 164 9.40 -1.83 24.09
CA GLY A 164 7.98 -1.47 24.01
C GLY A 164 7.68 -0.36 23.00
N GLY A 165 8.70 0.36 22.51
CA GLY A 165 8.54 1.50 21.62
C GLY A 165 8.66 1.15 20.15
N VAL A 166 7.77 1.66 19.32
CA VAL A 166 7.82 1.61 17.84
C VAL A 166 7.92 3.03 17.31
N ARG A 167 8.70 3.23 16.24
CA ARG A 167 8.76 4.52 15.56
C ARG A 167 7.47 4.78 14.78
N GLY A 168 7.06 6.04 14.75
CA GLY A 168 5.91 6.50 14.00
C GLY A 168 6.22 7.80 13.28
N ILE A 169 5.40 8.13 12.28
CA ILE A 169 5.47 9.40 11.56
C ILE A 169 4.39 10.31 12.11
N ASP A 170 4.79 11.49 12.59
CA ASP A 170 3.90 12.56 13.05
C ASP A 170 3.13 13.16 11.86
N PRO A 171 1.91 13.70 12.06
CA PRO A 171 1.22 14.50 11.04
C PRO A 171 2.06 15.64 10.43
N SER A 172 2.97 16.24 11.20
CA SER A 172 3.95 17.23 10.73
C SER A 172 5.09 16.63 9.89
N GLY A 173 5.28 15.31 9.97
CA GLY A 173 6.19 14.52 9.16
C GLY A 173 7.51 14.15 9.82
N GLU A 174 7.66 14.45 11.10
CA GLU A 174 8.79 14.06 11.93
C GLU A 174 8.66 12.60 12.36
N LEU A 175 9.79 11.97 12.68
CA LEU A 175 9.79 10.65 13.31
C LEU A 175 9.74 10.82 14.83
N SER A 176 8.82 10.10 15.47
CA SER A 176 8.72 9.99 16.94
C SER A 176 8.61 8.53 17.34
N ASP A 177 8.42 8.24 18.63
CA ASP A 177 8.14 6.89 19.13
C ASP A 177 6.94 6.86 20.06
N PHE A 178 6.22 5.73 20.00
CA PHE A 178 5.06 5.43 20.84
C PHE A 178 5.14 4.03 21.39
N SER A 179 4.40 3.78 22.47
CA SER A 179 4.13 2.43 22.94
C SER A 179 3.46 1.63 21.83
N ALA A 180 3.94 0.41 21.56
CA ALA A 180 3.38 -0.49 20.54
C ALA A 180 1.91 -0.86 20.81
N HIS A 181 1.45 -0.68 22.05
CA HIS A 181 0.06 -0.93 22.46
C HIS A 181 -0.84 0.32 22.33
N SER A 182 -0.28 1.49 22.06
CA SER A 182 -1.08 2.68 21.73
C SER A 182 -1.81 2.46 20.41
N THR A 183 -2.91 3.16 20.18
CA THR A 183 -3.59 3.16 18.87
C THR A 183 -3.02 4.25 17.99
N SER A 184 -2.64 3.91 16.75
CA SER A 184 -2.22 4.86 15.72
C SER A 184 -2.69 4.40 14.35
N GLY A 185 -2.55 5.27 13.35
CA GLY A 185 -2.92 5.01 11.97
C GLY A 185 -2.06 3.93 11.31
N VAL A 186 -2.71 3.13 10.49
CA VAL A 186 -2.10 2.09 9.66
C VAL A 186 -2.10 2.56 8.21
N ALA A 187 -0.90 2.72 7.64
CA ALA A 187 -0.68 3.01 6.23
C ALA A 187 0.16 1.89 5.61
N PRO A 188 -0.47 0.84 5.05
CA PRO A 188 0.24 -0.29 4.47
C PRO A 188 1.11 0.12 3.29
N ALA A 189 2.24 -0.56 3.16
CA ALA A 189 3.09 -0.52 1.99
C ALA A 189 3.19 -1.91 1.34
N CYS A 190 3.12 -1.95 0.01
CA CYS A 190 3.10 -3.18 -0.77
C CYS A 190 4.03 -3.07 -1.99
N LEU A 191 4.59 -4.21 -2.40
CA LEU A 191 5.32 -4.34 -3.66
C LEU A 191 4.38 -4.93 -4.72
N PHE A 192 3.83 -4.08 -5.57
CA PHE A 192 2.90 -4.47 -6.63
C PHE A 192 3.62 -5.11 -7.81
N ASN A 193 3.00 -6.15 -8.37
CA ASN A 193 3.39 -6.79 -9.62
C ASN A 193 2.75 -6.07 -10.81
N LEU A 194 3.52 -5.24 -11.53
CA LEU A 194 2.97 -4.44 -12.64
C LEU A 194 2.49 -5.32 -13.81
N ASN A 195 3.07 -6.51 -14.01
CA ASN A 195 2.55 -7.42 -15.03
C ASN A 195 1.12 -7.87 -14.69
N TYR A 196 0.83 -8.14 -13.42
CA TYR A 196 -0.53 -8.45 -12.98
C TYR A 196 -1.44 -7.23 -13.13
N LEU A 197 -1.03 -6.09 -12.59
CA LEU A 197 -1.85 -4.87 -12.57
C LEU A 197 -2.20 -4.40 -13.98
N SER A 198 -1.28 -4.52 -14.95
CA SER A 198 -1.53 -4.14 -16.34
C SER A 198 -2.64 -4.94 -17.04
N SER A 199 -3.01 -6.10 -16.48
CA SER A 199 -4.11 -6.93 -16.96
C SER A 199 -5.37 -6.82 -16.11
N CYS A 200 -5.34 -6.03 -15.03
CA CYS A 200 -6.43 -5.90 -14.08
C CYS A 200 -7.22 -4.60 -14.35
N TRP A 201 -8.48 -4.74 -14.74
CA TRP A 201 -9.38 -3.58 -14.96
C TRP A 201 -9.69 -2.80 -13.67
N GLN A 202 -9.43 -3.38 -12.50
CA GLN A 202 -9.57 -2.70 -11.20
C GLN A 202 -8.31 -1.91 -10.82
N ALA A 203 -7.32 -1.80 -11.72
CA ALA A 203 -6.08 -1.06 -11.52
C ALA A 203 -5.92 0.03 -12.59
N HIS A 204 -5.84 1.30 -12.16
CA HIS A 204 -5.62 2.41 -13.08
C HIS A 204 -4.93 3.58 -12.36
N ILE A 205 -4.12 4.34 -13.09
CA ILE A 205 -3.51 5.57 -12.57
C ILE A 205 -4.62 6.61 -12.40
N ILE A 206 -4.61 7.32 -11.28
CA ILE A 206 -5.58 8.39 -11.01
C ILE A 206 -4.86 9.74 -11.00
N THR A 207 -5.56 10.78 -11.45
CA THR A 207 -5.10 12.15 -11.38
C THR A 207 -6.01 12.94 -10.46
N HIS A 208 -5.44 13.51 -9.40
CA HIS A 208 -6.13 14.50 -8.59
C HIS A 208 -6.18 15.80 -9.39
N LYS A 209 -7.40 16.24 -9.75
CA LYS A 209 -7.65 17.51 -10.43
C LYS A 209 -7.51 18.70 -9.49
#